data_AF-A0A0P0Y828-F1
#
_entry.id   AF-A0A0P0Y828-F1
#
_cell.length_a   1.000
_cell.length_b   1.000
_cell.length_c   1.000
_cell.angle_alpha   90.00
_cell.angle_beta   90.00
_cell.angle_gamma   90.00
#
_symmetry.space_group_name_H-M   'P 1'
#
loop_
_entity.id
_entity.type
_entity.pdbx_description
1 polymer ?
#
loop_
_entity_poly.entity_id
_entity_poly.type
_entity_poly.pdbx_seq_one_letter_code
_entity_poly.pdbx_strand_id
1 'polypeptide(L)'
;MTVQFWNKFLDEQLGYFDGGMEDIMKVLKVSYYHLPPGLQVCFRYCSIFPQDHEFKKEELVQMWIASGLISQTTGEAENARDVAEECLAQLTRKSFFNLKLRNFHFERNECHEYYVMHDLMHDLATWVSSGECARIFDANGSKKVKRTVRHLSVVGINSFPADIIKSFSRFKNLRTIVFEDCHDIQDNTVCSVEEVVRRDLKSPACRESSLIQ
;
A
#
# COMPACT_ATOMS: atom_id res chain seq x y z
N MET A 1 9.23 -24.17 -2.74
CA MET A 1 8.63 -25.02 -1.68
C MET A 1 8.87 -26.48 -2.00
N THR A 2 9.18 -27.30 -0.99
CA THR A 2 9.38 -28.74 -1.14
C THR A 2 8.14 -29.50 -0.66
N VAL A 3 7.97 -30.75 -1.09
CA VAL A 3 6.88 -31.62 -0.61
C VAL A 3 6.96 -31.82 0.92
N GLN A 4 8.18 -31.94 1.45
CA GLN A 4 8.41 -32.09 2.90
C GLN A 4 7.91 -30.88 3.70
N PHE A 5 8.10 -29.65 3.18
CA PHE A 5 7.56 -28.45 3.82
C PHE A 5 6.04 -28.49 3.90
N TRP A 6 5.38 -28.85 2.78
CA TRP A 6 3.92 -28.89 2.74
C TRP A 6 3.34 -29.98 3.65
N ASN A 7 3.93 -31.17 3.67
CA ASN A 7 3.50 -32.24 4.58
C ASN A 7 3.59 -31.79 6.04
N LYS A 8 4.72 -31.18 6.42
CA LYS A 8 4.89 -30.64 7.78
C LYS A 8 3.88 -29.53 8.09
N PHE A 9 3.65 -28.61 7.16
CA PHE A 9 2.67 -27.53 7.34
C PHE A 9 1.25 -28.07 7.49
N LEU A 10 0.86 -29.06 6.70
CA LEU A 10 -0.44 -29.71 6.78
C LEU A 10 -0.65 -30.41 8.12
N ASP A 11 0.33 -31.18 8.58
CA ASP A 11 0.22 -31.91 9.85
C ASP A 11 0.23 -30.96 11.06
N GLU A 12 1.14 -29.97 11.10
CA GLU A 12 1.36 -29.15 12.29
C GLU A 12 0.45 -27.93 12.39
N GLN A 13 0.18 -27.25 11.26
CA GLN A 13 -0.52 -25.96 11.26
C GLN A 13 -1.99 -26.08 10.85
N LEU A 14 -2.32 -27.11 10.06
CA LEU A 14 -3.66 -27.35 9.51
C LEU A 14 -4.24 -28.73 9.88
N GLY A 15 -3.63 -29.45 10.84
CA GLY A 15 -4.10 -30.78 11.24
C GLY A 15 -5.54 -30.79 11.79
N TYR A 16 -6.01 -29.64 12.26
CA TYR A 16 -7.42 -29.37 12.60
C TYR A 16 -7.93 -28.15 11.82
N PHE A 17 -7.80 -28.16 10.49
CA PHE A 17 -8.33 -27.10 9.64
C PHE A 17 -9.85 -27.08 9.71
N ASP A 18 -10.43 -26.05 10.32
CA ASP A 18 -11.89 -25.87 10.37
C ASP A 18 -12.40 -24.87 9.31
N GLY A 19 -11.49 -24.26 8.55
CA GLY A 19 -11.80 -23.26 7.54
C GLY A 19 -12.11 -21.88 8.12
N GLY A 20 -11.88 -21.67 9.41
CA GLY A 20 -12.01 -20.39 10.09
C GLY A 20 -10.96 -19.36 9.62
N MET A 21 -11.21 -18.10 9.98
CA MET A 21 -10.36 -16.97 9.55
C MET A 21 -8.90 -17.11 9.97
N GLU A 22 -8.62 -17.70 11.14
CA GLU A 22 -7.24 -17.93 11.58
C GLU A 22 -6.50 -18.91 10.66
N ASP A 23 -7.18 -19.99 10.26
CA ASP A 23 -6.61 -21.01 9.39
C ASP A 23 -6.40 -20.50 7.96
N ILE A 24 -7.38 -19.74 7.43
CA ILE A 24 -7.22 -19.03 6.16
C ILE A 24 -5.99 -18.11 6.24
N MET A 25 -5.87 -17.33 7.31
CA MET A 25 -4.75 -16.41 7.51
C MET A 25 -3.40 -17.16 7.61
N LYS A 26 -3.34 -18.36 8.21
CA LYS A 26 -2.11 -19.19 8.20
C LYS A 26 -1.69 -19.56 6.79
N VAL A 27 -2.62 -20.00 5.95
CA VAL A 27 -2.34 -20.35 4.54
C VAL A 27 -1.86 -19.14 3.76
N LEU A 28 -2.55 -18.01 3.90
CA LEU A 28 -2.18 -16.76 3.22
C LEU A 28 -0.79 -16.25 3.64
N LYS A 29 -0.46 -16.37 4.93
CA LYS A 29 0.89 -16.05 5.45
C LYS A 29 1.96 -16.91 4.78
N VAL A 30 1.72 -18.21 4.57
CA VAL A 30 2.68 -19.07 3.85
C VAL A 30 2.90 -18.55 2.44
N SER A 31 1.85 -18.21 1.69
CA SER A 31 1.97 -17.63 0.35
C SER A 31 2.80 -16.34 0.37
N TYR A 32 2.55 -15.47 1.35
CA TYR A 32 3.28 -14.21 1.51
C TYR A 32 4.77 -14.41 1.81
N TYR A 33 5.11 -15.26 2.78
CA TYR A 33 6.51 -15.47 3.18
C TYR A 33 7.37 -16.12 2.09
N HIS A 34 6.74 -16.72 1.07
CA HIS A 34 7.42 -17.24 -0.11
C HIS A 34 7.56 -16.25 -1.26
N LEU A 35 7.01 -15.03 -1.15
CA LEU A 35 7.28 -13.97 -2.11
C LEU A 35 8.73 -13.48 -2.00
N PRO A 36 9.39 -13.16 -3.12
CA PRO A 36 10.64 -12.41 -3.12
C PRO A 36 10.50 -11.09 -2.33
N PRO A 37 11.57 -10.60 -1.68
CA PRO A 37 11.50 -9.41 -0.82
C PRO A 37 10.93 -8.17 -1.51
N GLY A 38 11.23 -7.93 -2.79
CA GLY A 38 10.66 -6.81 -3.56
C GLY A 38 9.13 -6.86 -3.64
N LEU A 39 8.58 -8.03 -3.97
CA LEU A 39 7.12 -8.21 -4.03
C LEU A 39 6.45 -8.05 -2.65
N GLN A 40 7.12 -8.51 -1.59
CA GLN A 40 6.60 -8.34 -0.24
C GLN A 40 6.46 -6.87 0.15
N VAL A 41 7.44 -6.03 -0.21
CA VAL A 41 7.42 -4.59 0.09
C VAL A 41 6.30 -3.90 -0.68
N CYS A 42 6.19 -4.14 -1.99
CA CYS A 42 5.11 -3.61 -2.83
C CYS A 42 3.72 -4.01 -2.31
N PHE A 43 3.55 -5.26 -1.90
CA PHE A 43 2.28 -5.75 -1.33
C PHE A 43 1.96 -5.11 0.03
N ARG A 44 2.93 -5.03 0.96
CA ARG A 44 2.72 -4.40 2.29
C ARG A 44 2.28 -2.94 2.15
N TYR A 45 2.88 -2.21 1.21
CA TYR A 45 2.55 -0.81 0.96
C TYR A 45 1.06 -0.61 0.65
N CYS A 46 0.45 -1.52 -0.10
CA CYS A 46 -0.95 -1.40 -0.51
C CYS A 46 -1.96 -1.46 0.66
N SER A 47 -1.54 -1.86 1.87
CA SER A 47 -2.39 -1.81 3.08
C SER A 47 -2.81 -0.39 3.50
N ILE A 48 -2.16 0.65 2.99
CA ILE A 48 -2.54 2.04 3.30
C ILE A 48 -3.80 2.50 2.55
N PHE A 49 -4.26 1.73 1.56
CA PHE A 49 -5.48 2.02 0.79
C PHE A 49 -6.68 1.27 1.39
N PRO A 50 -7.93 1.65 1.05
CA PRO A 50 -9.10 0.91 1.52
C PRO A 50 -9.15 -0.53 0.98
N GLN A 51 -9.91 -1.37 1.68
CA GLN A 51 -10.36 -2.65 1.13
C GLN A 51 -11.10 -2.41 -0.20
N ASP A 52 -10.96 -3.35 -1.12
CA ASP A 52 -11.50 -3.29 -2.48
C ASP A 52 -11.12 -2.03 -3.30
N HIS A 53 -10.05 -1.32 -2.93
CA HIS A 53 -9.57 -0.17 -3.71
C HIS A 53 -9.23 -0.57 -5.15
N GLU A 54 -9.73 0.20 -6.11
CA GLU A 54 -9.54 -0.03 -7.55
C GLU A 54 -8.29 0.70 -8.05
N PHE A 55 -7.17 -0.02 -8.13
CA PHE A 55 -5.92 0.55 -8.62
C PHE A 55 -5.88 0.58 -10.15
N LYS A 56 -5.64 1.75 -10.74
CA LYS A 56 -5.15 1.82 -12.12
C LYS A 56 -3.70 1.35 -12.15
N LYS A 57 -3.32 0.63 -13.22
CA LYS A 57 -1.94 0.11 -13.41
C LYS A 57 -0.90 1.22 -13.22
N GLU A 58 -1.08 2.31 -13.95
CA GLU A 58 -0.18 3.47 -13.98
C GLU A 58 0.03 4.05 -12.59
N GLU A 59 -1.07 4.27 -11.89
CA GLU A 59 -1.11 4.90 -10.57
C GLU A 59 -0.34 4.07 -9.55
N LEU A 60 -0.60 2.76 -9.49
CA LEU A 60 0.06 1.88 -8.53
C LEU A 60 1.57 1.74 -8.81
N VAL A 61 1.94 1.63 -10.08
CA VAL A 61 3.34 1.58 -10.52
C VAL A 61 4.07 2.85 -10.11
N GLN A 62 3.49 4.02 -10.39
CA GLN A 62 4.07 5.30 -10.02
C GLN A 62 4.19 5.45 -8.50
N MET A 63 3.17 5.02 -7.74
CA MET A 63 3.20 5.07 -6.27
C MET A 63 4.34 4.23 -5.68
N TRP A 64 4.61 3.04 -6.22
CA TRP A 64 5.73 2.21 -5.76
C TRP A 64 7.09 2.83 -6.07
N ILE A 65 7.25 3.46 -7.24
CA ILE A 65 8.49 4.13 -7.63
C ILE A 65 8.70 5.39 -6.78
N ALA A 66 7.68 6.25 -6.67
CA ALA A 66 7.73 7.50 -5.90
C ALA A 66 7.97 7.24 -4.40
N SER A 67 7.43 6.15 -3.85
CA SER A 67 7.66 5.74 -2.46
C SER A 67 9.03 5.09 -2.22
N GLY A 68 9.85 4.92 -3.27
CA GLY A 68 11.17 4.31 -3.20
C GLY A 68 11.15 2.82 -2.83
N LEU A 69 10.06 2.11 -3.20
CA LEU A 69 9.93 0.66 -2.97
C LEU A 69 10.70 -0.13 -4.03
N ILE A 70 10.71 0.40 -5.25
CA ILE A 70 11.49 -0.12 -6.37
C ILE A 70 12.77 0.71 -6.46
N SER A 71 13.92 0.02 -6.39
CA SER A 71 15.22 0.69 -6.44
C SER A 71 15.52 1.10 -7.87
N GLN A 72 15.70 2.41 -8.09
CA GLN A 72 16.32 2.92 -9.32
C GLN A 72 17.82 2.65 -9.22
N THR A 73 18.33 1.63 -9.93
CA THR A 73 19.76 1.58 -10.21
C THR A 73 20.08 2.79 -11.09
N THR A 74 21.04 3.61 -10.64
CA THR A 74 21.34 4.95 -11.15
C THR A 74 21.27 5.06 -12.67
N GLY A 75 20.33 5.87 -13.17
CA GLY A 75 20.33 6.40 -14.54
C GLY A 75 19.14 6.00 -15.42
N GLU A 76 18.36 4.99 -15.06
CA GLU A 76 17.33 4.44 -15.96
C GLU A 76 15.95 4.45 -15.30
N ALA A 77 15.19 5.55 -15.49
CA ALA A 77 13.80 5.63 -15.04
C ALA A 77 12.92 4.54 -15.69
N GLU A 78 13.20 4.20 -16.95
CA GLU A 78 12.53 3.11 -17.68
C GLU A 78 12.70 1.76 -16.96
N ASN A 79 13.89 1.48 -16.43
CA ASN A 79 14.17 0.25 -15.69
C ASN A 79 13.30 0.13 -14.41
N ALA A 80 13.14 1.21 -13.65
CA ALA A 80 12.31 1.16 -12.44
C ALA A 80 10.82 0.94 -12.75
N ARG A 81 10.35 1.49 -13.87
CA ARG A 81 8.99 1.25 -14.35
C ARG A 81 8.79 -0.20 -14.75
N ASP A 82 9.68 -0.78 -15.55
CA ASP A 82 9.60 -2.17 -15.98
C ASP A 82 9.63 -3.13 -14.78
N VAL A 83 10.48 -2.85 -13.79
CA VAL A 83 10.55 -3.62 -12.55
C VAL A 83 9.24 -3.49 -11.75
N ALA A 84 8.66 -2.30 -11.63
CA ALA A 84 7.40 -2.08 -10.94
C ALA A 84 6.22 -2.80 -11.65
N GLU A 85 6.15 -2.73 -12.97
CA GLU A 85 5.14 -3.42 -13.77
C GLU A 85 5.27 -4.95 -13.65
N GLU A 86 6.49 -5.48 -13.67
CA GLU A 86 6.73 -6.90 -13.46
C GLU A 86 6.37 -7.33 -12.03
N CYS A 87 6.60 -6.47 -11.02
CA CYS A 87 6.14 -6.74 -9.66
C CYS A 87 4.61 -6.90 -9.60
N LEU A 88 3.85 -6.00 -10.24
CA LEU A 88 2.39 -6.08 -10.30
C LEU A 88 1.94 -7.33 -11.05
N ALA A 89 2.57 -7.66 -12.18
CA ALA A 89 2.28 -8.86 -12.95
C ALA A 89 2.51 -10.13 -12.11
N GLN A 90 3.61 -10.22 -11.36
CA GLN A 90 3.89 -11.37 -10.51
C GLN A 90 2.92 -11.49 -9.33
N LEU A 91 2.60 -10.38 -8.66
CA LEU A 91 1.61 -10.37 -7.58
C LEU A 91 0.23 -10.81 -8.09
N THR A 92 -0.17 -10.35 -9.27
CA THR A 92 -1.43 -10.76 -9.93
C THR A 92 -1.41 -12.25 -10.30
N ARG A 93 -0.33 -12.75 -10.92
CA ARG A 93 -0.15 -14.19 -11.24
C ARG A 93 -0.19 -15.08 -9.99
N LYS A 94 0.18 -14.55 -8.83
CA LYS A 94 0.14 -15.25 -7.53
C LYS A 94 -1.14 -14.98 -6.74
N SER A 95 -2.15 -14.36 -7.36
CA SER A 95 -3.47 -14.07 -6.78
C SER A 95 -3.46 -13.12 -5.58
N PHE A 96 -2.41 -12.28 -5.45
CA PHE A 96 -2.41 -11.18 -4.47
C PHE A 96 -3.24 -9.98 -4.95
N PHE A 97 -3.41 -9.86 -6.27
CA PHE A 97 -4.31 -8.93 -6.93
C PHE A 97 -5.17 -9.66 -7.95
N ASN A 98 -6.40 -9.17 -8.12
CA ASN A 98 -7.29 -9.56 -9.20
C ASN A 98 -7.31 -8.46 -10.26
N LEU A 99 -7.02 -8.83 -11.51
CA LEU A 99 -7.24 -7.96 -12.66
C LEU A 99 -8.72 -8.03 -13.04
N LYS A 100 -9.39 -6.87 -13.06
CA LYS A 100 -10.79 -6.72 -13.44
C LYS A 100 -10.93 -5.77 -14.63
N LEU A 101 -12.02 -5.94 -15.36
CA LEU A 101 -12.39 -5.14 -16.52
C LEU A 101 -13.71 -4.43 -16.24
N ARG A 102 -13.79 -3.13 -16.52
CA ARG A 102 -15.04 -2.35 -16.46
C ARG A 102 -15.30 -1.70 -17.81
N ASN A 103 -16.47 -1.99 -18.37
CA ASN A 103 -16.96 -1.34 -19.59
C ASN A 103 -17.79 -0.12 -19.20
N PHE A 104 -17.31 1.08 -19.52
CA PHE A 104 -18.06 2.32 -19.24
C PHE A 104 -19.00 2.70 -20.37
N HIS A 105 -18.59 2.46 -21.63
CA HIS A 105 -19.38 2.80 -22.80
C HIS A 105 -19.34 1.65 -23.81
N PHE A 106 -20.45 0.93 -23.94
CA PHE A 106 -20.61 -0.16 -24.91
C PHE A 106 -20.36 0.30 -26.35
N GLU A 107 -20.61 1.57 -26.65
CA GLU A 107 -20.50 2.16 -27.99
C GLU A 107 -19.06 2.53 -28.39
N ARG A 108 -18.18 2.83 -27.42
CA ARG A 108 -16.78 3.21 -27.70
C ARG A 108 -15.78 2.08 -27.55
N ASN A 109 -16.24 0.91 -27.09
CA ASN A 109 -15.37 -0.23 -26.78
C ASN A 109 -14.21 0.13 -25.83
N GLU A 110 -14.42 1.16 -24.99
CA GLU A 110 -13.45 1.61 -23.99
C GLU A 110 -13.59 0.73 -22.73
N CYS A 111 -12.78 -0.33 -22.69
CA CYS A 111 -12.63 -1.18 -21.53
C CYS A 111 -11.52 -0.62 -20.64
N HIS A 112 -11.82 -0.40 -19.35
CA HIS A 112 -10.84 0.02 -18.37
C HIS A 112 -10.43 -1.17 -17.50
N GLU A 113 -9.14 -1.46 -17.48
CA GLU A 113 -8.54 -2.45 -16.60
C GLU A 113 -8.17 -1.83 -15.26
N TYR A 114 -8.41 -2.56 -14.17
CA TYR A 114 -8.04 -2.15 -12.83
C TYR A 114 -7.70 -3.36 -11.97
N TYR A 115 -6.86 -3.14 -10.96
CA TYR A 115 -6.37 -4.17 -10.04
C TYR A 115 -7.05 -3.98 -8.70
N VAL A 116 -7.53 -5.06 -8.10
CA VAL A 116 -8.16 -5.04 -6.77
C VAL A 116 -7.47 -6.04 -5.87
N MET A 117 -7.13 -5.61 -4.66
CA MET A 117 -6.73 -6.50 -3.57
C MET A 117 -7.99 -6.94 -2.83
N HIS A 118 -8.29 -8.24 -2.86
CA HIS A 118 -9.42 -8.81 -2.15
C HIS A 118 -9.29 -8.58 -0.63
N ASP A 119 -10.39 -8.43 0.11
CA ASP A 119 -10.42 -8.15 1.55
C ASP A 119 -9.47 -9.02 2.38
N LEU A 120 -9.49 -10.34 2.20
CA LEU A 120 -8.55 -11.25 2.88
C LEU A 120 -7.07 -10.95 2.60
N MET A 121 -6.74 -10.54 1.36
CA MET A 121 -5.38 -10.12 1.01
C MET A 121 -5.07 -8.76 1.62
N HIS A 122 -6.05 -7.87 1.72
CA HIS A 122 -5.91 -6.59 2.42
C HIS A 122 -5.67 -6.79 3.92
N ASP A 123 -6.42 -7.69 4.56
CA ASP A 123 -6.22 -8.06 5.97
C ASP A 123 -4.82 -8.64 6.20
N LEU A 124 -4.36 -9.50 5.28
CA LEU A 124 -2.99 -10.00 5.30
C LEU A 124 -1.99 -8.85 5.17
N ALA A 125 -2.16 -7.96 4.19
CA ALA A 125 -1.28 -6.81 3.95
C ALA A 125 -1.20 -5.92 5.20
N THR A 126 -2.34 -5.65 5.84
CA THR A 126 -2.44 -4.89 7.09
C THR A 126 -1.71 -5.58 8.24
N TRP A 127 -1.84 -6.91 8.34
CA TRP A 127 -1.14 -7.69 9.36
C TRP A 127 0.37 -7.67 9.15
N VAL A 128 0.84 -7.97 7.94
CA VAL A 128 2.28 -8.04 7.63
C VAL A 128 2.95 -6.66 7.62
N SER A 129 2.20 -5.58 7.42
CA SER A 129 2.71 -4.21 7.43
C SER A 129 2.68 -3.53 8.80
N SER A 130 2.25 -4.24 9.85
CA SER A 130 2.08 -3.70 11.20
C SER A 130 3.33 -2.97 11.69
N GLY A 131 3.20 -1.65 11.84
CA GLY A 131 4.27 -0.77 12.32
C GLY A 131 5.18 -0.20 11.25
N GLU A 132 5.07 -0.64 9.99
CA GLU A 132 5.68 0.01 8.82
C GLU A 132 4.66 0.85 8.05
N CYS A 133 3.42 0.40 7.94
CA CYS A 133 2.33 1.12 7.28
C CYS A 133 1.23 1.45 8.29
N ALA A 134 0.51 2.54 8.06
CA ALA A 134 -0.65 2.92 8.85
C ALA A 134 -1.67 3.69 8.00
N ARG A 135 -2.95 3.49 8.29
CA ARG A 135 -4.07 4.28 7.77
C ARG A 135 -4.82 4.89 8.95
N ILE A 136 -5.04 6.20 8.94
CA ILE A 136 -5.70 6.93 10.02
C ILE A 136 -6.93 7.68 9.51
N PHE A 137 -7.97 7.70 10.34
CA PHE A 137 -9.28 8.27 10.00
C PHE A 137 -9.63 9.46 10.88
N ASP A 138 -8.93 9.64 12.01
CA ASP A 138 -9.16 10.71 12.95
C ASP A 138 -7.90 11.05 13.77
N ALA A 139 -8.00 12.13 14.54
CA ALA A 139 -6.93 12.58 15.44
C ALA A 139 -6.56 11.54 16.51
N ASN A 140 -7.46 10.64 16.91
CA ASN A 140 -7.19 9.61 17.91
C ASN A 140 -6.36 8.46 17.33
N GLY A 141 -6.64 8.06 16.09
CA GLY A 141 -5.86 7.11 15.31
C GLY A 141 -4.42 7.57 15.16
N SER A 142 -4.21 8.87 14.91
CA SER A 142 -2.86 9.45 14.80
C SER A 142 -1.98 9.24 16.05
N LYS A 143 -2.59 9.20 17.25
CA LYS A 143 -1.88 8.97 18.52
C LYS A 143 -1.41 7.52 18.66
N LYS A 144 -2.10 6.57 18.04
CA LYS A 144 -1.78 5.13 18.06
C LYS A 144 -0.72 4.72 17.03
N VAL A 145 -0.43 5.59 16.05
CA VAL A 145 0.56 5.32 15.00
C VAL A 145 1.96 5.17 15.62
N LYS A 146 2.60 4.04 15.33
CA LYS A 146 3.97 3.76 15.80
C LYS A 146 4.97 4.71 15.15
N ARG A 147 6.03 5.09 15.86
CA ARG A 147 7.09 5.97 15.34
C ARG A 147 7.91 5.33 14.20
N THR A 148 7.78 4.02 14.03
CA THR A 148 8.47 3.22 13.01
C THR A 148 7.82 3.32 11.63
N VAL A 149 6.60 3.89 11.54
CA VAL A 149 5.84 3.98 10.29
C VAL A 149 6.62 4.74 9.22
N ARG A 150 6.58 4.17 8.02
CA ARG A 150 7.21 4.65 6.79
C ARG A 150 6.18 5.12 5.76
N HIS A 151 4.99 4.52 5.74
CA HIS A 151 3.93 4.88 4.81
C HIS A 151 2.64 5.15 5.57
N LEU A 152 2.11 6.36 5.45
CA LEU A 152 0.92 6.81 6.15
C LEU A 152 -0.15 7.20 5.15
N SER A 153 -1.36 6.69 5.31
CA SER A 153 -2.55 7.26 4.68
C SER A 153 -3.38 8.00 5.74
N VAL A 154 -3.89 9.18 5.37
CA VAL A 154 -4.74 10.05 6.17
C VAL A 154 -6.04 10.28 5.42
N VAL A 155 -7.13 9.75 5.96
CA VAL A 155 -8.47 9.85 5.37
C VAL A 155 -9.17 11.09 5.92
N GLY A 156 -9.64 11.97 5.03
CA GLY A 156 -10.42 13.15 5.41
C GLY A 156 -9.59 14.17 6.21
N ILE A 157 -8.47 14.62 5.65
CA ILE A 157 -7.49 15.49 6.32
C ILE A 157 -8.10 16.75 6.94
N ASN A 158 -9.17 17.31 6.33
CA ASN A 158 -9.88 18.49 6.84
C ASN A 158 -10.52 18.26 8.23
N SER A 159 -10.72 17.02 8.65
CA SER A 159 -11.20 16.67 10.00
C SER A 159 -10.10 16.70 11.06
N PHE A 160 -8.83 16.85 10.67
CA PHE A 160 -7.69 16.85 11.58
C PHE A 160 -7.36 18.27 12.03
N PRO A 161 -7.19 18.50 13.35
CA PRO A 161 -6.60 19.72 13.84
C PRO A 161 -5.19 19.96 13.28
N ALA A 162 -4.86 21.21 12.97
CA ALA A 162 -3.58 21.57 12.34
C ALA A 162 -2.35 21.14 13.17
N ASP A 163 -2.44 21.16 14.50
CA ASP A 163 -1.39 20.68 15.41
C ASP A 163 -1.14 19.17 15.27
N ILE A 164 -2.20 18.38 15.01
CA ILE A 164 -2.07 16.95 14.75
C ILE A 164 -1.37 16.71 13.41
N ILE A 165 -1.73 17.45 12.37
CA ILE A 165 -1.06 17.36 11.06
C ILE A 165 0.42 17.69 11.21
N LYS A 166 0.75 18.80 11.88
CA LYS A 166 2.14 19.18 12.18
C LYS A 166 2.89 18.12 12.98
N SER A 167 2.20 17.40 13.86
CA SER A 167 2.79 16.31 14.63
C SER A 167 3.28 15.15 13.76
N PHE A 168 2.83 15.01 12.51
CA PHE A 168 3.33 13.97 11.61
C PHE A 168 4.83 14.12 11.33
N SER A 169 5.39 15.32 11.49
CA SER A 169 6.83 15.54 11.42
C SER A 169 7.67 14.82 12.49
N ARG A 170 7.00 14.23 13.49
CA ARG A 170 7.64 13.39 14.51
C ARG A 170 8.02 12.00 14.00
N PHE A 171 7.49 11.59 12.84
CA PHE A 171 7.72 10.28 12.22
C PHE A 171 9.01 10.31 11.40
N LYS A 172 10.15 10.14 12.06
CA LYS A 172 11.49 10.21 11.44
C LYS A 172 11.76 9.21 10.31
N ASN A 173 10.94 8.17 10.20
CA ASN A 173 11.05 7.12 9.19
C ASN A 173 10.06 7.30 8.03
N LEU A 174 9.22 8.34 8.05
CA LEU A 174 8.18 8.55 7.05
C LEU A 174 8.81 8.79 5.67
N ARG A 175 8.33 8.04 4.67
CA ARG A 175 8.73 8.08 3.27
C ARG A 175 7.59 8.42 2.33
N THR A 176 6.35 8.11 2.72
CA THR A 176 5.16 8.42 1.93
C THR A 176 4.05 8.87 2.87
N ILE A 177 3.34 9.93 2.47
CA ILE A 177 2.05 10.29 3.02
C ILE A 177 1.03 10.41 1.89
N VAL A 178 -0.10 9.74 2.04
CA VAL A 178 -1.23 9.80 1.11
C VAL A 178 -2.39 10.47 1.83
N PHE A 179 -3.06 11.40 1.16
CA PHE A 179 -4.25 12.05 1.68
C PHE A 179 -5.43 11.62 0.84
N GLU A 180 -6.40 10.95 1.48
CA GLU A 180 -7.61 10.45 0.83
C GLU A 180 -8.78 11.43 1.06
N ASP A 181 -9.72 11.47 0.13
CA ASP A 181 -10.96 12.27 0.19
C ASP A 181 -10.73 13.78 0.39
N CYS A 182 -9.75 14.34 -0.32
CA CYS A 182 -9.41 15.76 -0.26
C CYS A 182 -10.23 16.60 -1.26
N HIS A 183 -11.53 16.72 -1.04
CA HIS A 183 -12.30 17.78 -1.69
C HIS A 183 -12.13 19.08 -0.90
N ASP A 184 -11.60 20.13 -1.55
CA ASP A 184 -11.35 21.47 -0.99
C ASP A 184 -10.52 21.45 0.32
N ILE A 185 -9.22 21.19 0.22
CA ILE A 185 -8.30 21.31 1.36
C ILE A 185 -8.27 22.77 1.84
N GLN A 186 -8.59 23.01 3.11
CA GLN A 186 -8.56 24.36 3.70
C GLN A 186 -7.12 24.92 3.73
N ASP A 187 -6.94 26.23 3.52
CA ASP A 187 -5.61 26.87 3.45
C ASP A 187 -4.70 26.58 4.66
N ASN A 188 -5.27 26.55 5.87
CA ASN A 188 -4.56 26.23 7.11
C ASN A 188 -4.01 24.79 7.12
N THR A 189 -4.72 23.87 6.49
CA THR A 189 -4.36 22.46 6.32
C THR A 189 -3.26 22.32 5.28
N VAL A 190 -3.35 23.06 4.16
CA VAL A 190 -2.30 23.10 3.12
C VAL A 190 -0.96 23.51 3.72
N CYS A 191 -0.90 24.62 4.46
CA CYS A 191 0.34 25.07 5.10
C CYS A 191 0.93 24.00 6.04
N SER A 192 0.07 23.29 6.78
CA SER A 192 0.50 22.25 7.71
C SER A 192 1.04 21.01 6.98
N VAL A 193 0.43 20.61 5.86
CA VAL A 193 0.93 19.52 5.01
C VAL A 193 2.27 19.88 4.38
N GLU A 194 2.40 21.08 3.81
CA GLU A 194 3.64 21.51 3.19
C GLU A 194 4.83 21.52 4.18
N GLU A 195 4.60 21.91 5.44
CA GLU A 195 5.62 21.86 6.49
C GLU A 195 6.12 20.43 6.75
N VAL A 196 5.22 19.44 6.77
CA VAL A 196 5.57 18.03 6.96
C VAL A 196 6.33 17.50 5.74
N VAL A 197 5.84 17.78 4.53
CA VAL A 197 6.47 17.37 3.26
C VAL A 197 7.90 17.93 3.16
N ARG A 198 8.10 19.21 3.50
CA ARG A 198 9.43 19.85 3.43
C ARG A 198 10.44 19.28 4.42
N ARG A 199 10.01 18.81 5.60
CA ARG A 199 10.91 18.34 6.66
C ARG A 199 11.33 16.88 6.50
N ASP A 200 10.41 16.02 6.10
CA ASP A 200 10.60 14.57 6.31
C ASP A 200 10.81 13.77 5.02
N LEU A 201 10.37 14.27 3.87
CA LEU A 201 10.59 13.62 2.58
C LEU A 201 11.94 14.03 1.99
N LYS A 202 13.01 13.35 2.44
CA LYS A 202 14.39 13.59 1.99
C LYS A 202 14.73 13.03 0.60
N SER A 203 13.77 12.43 -0.12
CA SER A 203 13.99 11.95 -1.49
C SER A 203 13.40 12.95 -2.51
N PRO A 204 14.19 13.42 -3.50
CA PRO A 204 13.68 14.28 -4.57
C PRO A 204 12.56 13.62 -5.40
N ALA A 205 12.49 12.28 -5.43
CA ALA A 205 11.43 11.54 -6.14
C ALA A 205 10.04 11.66 -5.48
N CYS A 206 9.94 12.10 -4.22
CA CYS A 206 8.66 12.19 -3.51
C CYS A 206 7.98 13.55 -3.65
N ARG A 207 8.62 14.56 -4.28
CA ARG A 207 8.07 15.93 -4.34
C ARG A 207 6.95 16.10 -5.35
N GLU A 208 6.71 15.13 -6.23
CA GLU A 208 5.71 15.24 -7.30
C GLU A 208 4.37 14.53 -7.00
N SER A 209 4.24 13.77 -5.90
CA SER A 209 2.98 13.09 -5.56
C SER A 209 2.14 13.75 -4.46
N SER A 210 2.49 14.95 -4.01
CA SER A 210 1.54 15.75 -3.22
C SER A 210 0.50 16.33 -4.17
N LEU A 211 -0.72 15.78 -4.14
CA LEU A 211 -1.91 16.08 -4.97
C LEU A 211 -2.09 15.15 -6.18
N ILE A 212 -2.46 13.89 -5.96
CA ILE A 212 -3.09 13.06 -7.02
C ILE A 212 -4.32 12.36 -6.41
N GLN A 213 -5.43 13.07 -6.33
CA GLN A 213 -6.70 12.86 -7.05
C GLN A 213 -7.67 13.98 -6.66
#